data_AF-A0A8H7N2Z0-F1
#
_entry.id   AF-A0A8H7N2Z0-F1
#
_cell.length_a   1.000
_cell.length_b   1.000
_cell.length_c   1.000
_cell.angle_alpha   90.00
_cell.angle_beta   90.00
_cell.angle_gamma   90.00
#
_symmetry.space_group_name_H-M   'P 1'
#
loop_
_entity.id
_entity.type
_entity.pdbx_description
1 polymer ?
#
loop_
_entity_poly.entity_id
_entity_poly.type
_entity_poly.pdbx_seq_one_letter_code
_entity_poly.pdbx_strand_id
1 'polypeptide(L)'
;LVTFKNNYIYKTSGRAPKVGGNTLLHAVNNYWYDNAGHAFEVGTGAQVVAEGNIFQNVAAPVESGFTGKLFTSPSASANAACSATLGHTCQVNGFGSSGAFSSSTTDFLANFKGKNVASAAAYSSVNSVKTSAGFGTI
;
A
#
# COMPACT_ATOMS: atom_id res chain seq x y z
N LEU A 1 4.18 13.58 4.03
CA LEU A 1 3.16 12.54 3.75
C LEU A 1 2.96 12.55 2.25
N VAL A 2 3.20 11.42 1.61
CA VAL A 2 2.81 11.19 0.23
C VAL A 2 1.55 10.32 0.28
N THR A 3 0.49 10.75 -0.38
CA THR A 3 -0.71 9.92 -0.58
C THR A 3 -0.65 9.34 -1.97
N PHE A 4 -0.56 8.02 -2.05
CA PHE A 4 -0.57 7.25 -3.29
C PHE A 4 -1.89 6.49 -3.33
N LYS A 5 -2.89 7.08 -3.99
CA LYS A 5 -4.28 6.60 -3.98
C LYS A 5 -4.84 6.40 -5.38
N ASN A 6 -5.58 5.30 -5.58
CA ASN A 6 -6.32 4.99 -6.82
C ASN A 6 -5.43 4.96 -8.09
N ASN A 7 -4.19 4.52 -7.97
CA ASN A 7 -3.28 4.39 -9.10
C ASN A 7 -3.35 3.00 -9.71
N TYR A 8 -3.12 2.90 -11.01
CA TYR A 8 -2.93 1.64 -11.72
C TYR A 8 -1.45 1.45 -12.09
N ILE A 9 -0.79 0.50 -11.44
CA ILE A 9 0.62 0.21 -11.61
C ILE A 9 0.74 -1.07 -12.42
N TYR A 10 1.04 -0.92 -13.71
CA TYR A 10 0.94 -2.01 -14.68
C TYR A 10 2.29 -2.31 -15.34
N LYS A 11 2.61 -3.61 -15.48
CA LYS A 11 3.71 -4.10 -16.32
C LYS A 11 5.09 -3.56 -15.93
N THR A 12 5.38 -3.62 -14.63
CA THR A 12 6.66 -3.20 -14.03
C THR A 12 7.48 -4.41 -13.57
N SER A 13 8.71 -4.19 -13.09
CA SER A 13 9.58 -5.26 -12.57
C SER A 13 10.30 -4.91 -11.26
N GLY A 14 10.14 -3.68 -10.76
CA GLY A 14 10.84 -3.15 -9.60
C GLY A 14 10.41 -1.72 -9.31
N ARG A 15 10.85 -1.16 -8.17
CA ARG A 15 10.65 0.26 -7.81
C ARG A 15 9.23 0.79 -8.00
N ALA A 16 8.24 -0.03 -7.67
CA ALA A 16 6.85 0.24 -7.91
C ALA A 16 6.04 0.25 -6.60
N PRO A 17 6.33 1.13 -5.61
CA PRO A 17 7.38 2.16 -5.59
C PRO A 17 8.66 1.73 -4.83
N LYS A 18 9.77 2.45 -5.02
CA LYS A 18 10.86 2.50 -4.03
C LYS A 18 10.65 3.67 -3.08
N VAL A 19 10.75 3.41 -1.78
CA VAL A 19 10.56 4.40 -0.71
C VAL A 19 11.78 4.41 0.20
N GLY A 20 12.27 5.58 0.58
CA GLY A 20 13.41 5.74 1.47
C GLY A 20 13.46 7.12 2.09
N GLY A 21 14.58 7.43 2.76
CA GLY A 21 14.75 8.70 3.45
C GLY A 21 13.81 8.81 4.64
N ASN A 22 13.19 9.96 4.86
CA ASN A 22 12.20 10.16 5.94
C ASN A 22 10.75 10.14 5.41
N THR A 23 10.50 9.38 4.33
CA THR A 23 9.21 9.41 3.64
C THR A 23 8.12 8.65 4.42
N LEU A 24 7.07 9.38 4.79
CA LEU A 24 5.78 8.80 5.21
C LEU A 24 4.87 8.62 4.00
N LEU A 25 4.57 7.38 3.63
CA LEU A 25 3.72 7.00 2.50
C LEU A 25 2.42 6.35 2.99
N HIS A 26 1.30 6.84 2.46
CA HIS A 26 0.00 6.16 2.51
C HIS A 26 -0.33 5.60 1.13
N ALA A 27 -0.17 4.30 0.95
CA ALA A 27 -0.53 3.59 -0.28
C ALA A 27 -1.90 2.93 -0.11
N VAL A 28 -2.94 3.57 -0.64
CA VAL A 28 -4.34 3.21 -0.38
C VAL A 28 -5.13 2.99 -1.66
N ASN A 29 -5.85 1.88 -1.76
CA ASN A 29 -6.74 1.57 -2.89
C ASN A 29 -6.10 1.66 -4.29
N ASN A 30 -4.83 1.26 -4.44
CA ASN A 30 -4.19 1.13 -5.74
C ASN A 30 -4.31 -0.30 -6.29
N TYR A 31 -4.08 -0.44 -7.59
CA TYR A 31 -4.08 -1.72 -8.29
C TYR A 31 -2.69 -1.97 -8.89
N TRP A 32 -1.99 -2.99 -8.41
CA TRP A 32 -0.79 -3.53 -9.05
C TRP A 32 -1.13 -4.72 -9.94
N TYR A 33 -0.68 -4.68 -11.18
CA TYR A 33 -0.92 -5.74 -12.15
C TYR A 33 0.31 -6.09 -12.97
N ASP A 34 0.52 -7.40 -13.16
CA ASP A 34 1.51 -7.95 -14.10
C ASP A 34 2.92 -7.44 -13.78
N ASN A 35 3.39 -7.69 -12.56
CA ASN A 35 4.76 -7.39 -12.17
C ASN A 35 5.54 -8.68 -11.98
N ALA A 36 6.48 -8.93 -12.90
CA ALA A 36 7.27 -10.15 -12.95
C ALA A 36 8.45 -10.18 -11.96
N GLY A 37 8.74 -9.07 -11.28
CA GLY A 37 9.80 -8.94 -10.28
C GLY A 37 9.21 -8.58 -8.92
N HIS A 38 9.49 -7.37 -8.42
CA HIS A 38 8.93 -6.88 -7.17
C HIS A 38 8.24 -5.51 -7.30
N ALA A 39 7.30 -5.23 -6.39
CA ALA A 39 6.62 -3.94 -6.33
C ALA A 39 7.32 -2.98 -5.35
N PHE A 40 7.06 -3.11 -4.04
CA PHE A 40 7.62 -2.21 -3.04
C PHE A 40 9.10 -2.48 -2.76
N GLU A 41 9.92 -1.44 -2.70
CA GLU A 41 11.24 -1.45 -2.06
C GLU A 41 11.21 -0.48 -0.88
N VAL A 42 11.25 -0.97 0.36
CA VAL A 42 11.10 -0.15 1.57
C VAL A 42 12.46 0.03 2.26
N GLY A 43 13.18 1.07 1.87
CA GLY A 43 14.51 1.37 2.38
C GLY A 43 14.52 2.11 3.72
N THR A 44 15.73 2.34 4.24
CA THR A 44 15.95 2.92 5.57
C THR A 44 15.23 4.26 5.74
N GLY A 45 14.53 4.39 6.88
CA GLY A 45 13.76 5.55 7.29
C GLY A 45 12.38 5.70 6.63
N ALA A 46 12.06 4.91 5.61
CA ALA A 46 10.73 4.87 5.03
C ALA A 46 9.68 4.39 6.05
N GLN A 47 8.47 4.91 5.92
CA GLN A 47 7.34 4.61 6.79
C GLN A 47 6.10 4.44 5.91
N VAL A 48 5.66 3.20 5.69
CA VAL A 48 4.64 2.88 4.68
C VAL A 48 3.43 2.21 5.34
N VAL A 49 2.25 2.80 5.17
CA VAL A 49 0.97 2.09 5.34
C VAL A 49 0.48 1.69 3.96
N ALA A 50 0.22 0.40 3.76
CA ALA A 50 -0.37 -0.13 2.54
C ALA A 50 -1.69 -0.84 2.87
N GLU A 51 -2.81 -0.26 2.46
CA GLU A 51 -4.15 -0.75 2.81
C GLU A 51 -5.13 -0.72 1.64
N GLY A 52 -6.08 -1.67 1.62
CA GLY A 52 -7.15 -1.74 0.64
C GLY A 52 -6.69 -1.85 -0.83
N ASN A 53 -5.44 -2.22 -1.09
CA ASN A 53 -4.89 -2.34 -2.43
C ASN A 53 -5.20 -3.72 -3.04
N ILE A 54 -5.05 -3.84 -4.36
CA ILE A 54 -5.04 -5.13 -5.08
C ILE A 54 -3.63 -5.40 -5.61
N PHE A 55 -3.13 -6.61 -5.39
CA PHE A 55 -1.96 -7.17 -6.07
C PHE A 55 -2.39 -8.37 -6.91
N GLN A 56 -2.28 -8.26 -8.23
CA GLN A 56 -2.66 -9.31 -9.17
C GLN A 56 -1.49 -9.64 -10.09
N ASN A 57 -1.07 -10.91 -10.13
CA ASN A 57 0.10 -11.35 -10.91
C ASN A 57 1.36 -10.55 -10.56
N VAL A 58 1.62 -10.34 -9.26
CA VAL A 58 2.79 -9.63 -8.74
C VAL A 58 3.69 -10.64 -8.04
N ALA A 59 4.84 -10.97 -8.63
CA ALA A 59 5.70 -12.03 -8.11
C ALA A 59 6.14 -11.77 -6.66
N ALA A 60 6.56 -10.55 -6.33
CA ALA A 60 6.81 -10.10 -4.96
C ALA A 60 6.19 -8.72 -4.68
N PRO A 61 5.08 -8.62 -3.93
CA PRO A 61 4.53 -7.32 -3.54
C PRO A 61 5.53 -6.44 -2.78
N VAL A 62 6.50 -7.03 -2.09
CA VAL A 62 7.61 -6.31 -1.46
C VAL A 62 8.92 -7.08 -1.68
N GLU A 63 9.99 -6.35 -1.96
CA GLU A 63 11.35 -6.89 -2.02
C GLU A 63 11.77 -7.43 -0.64
N SER A 64 12.39 -8.60 -0.62
CA SER A 64 12.91 -9.21 0.62
C SER A 64 14.04 -8.37 1.23
N GLY A 65 14.16 -8.36 2.55
CA GLY A 65 15.25 -7.67 3.23
C GLY A 65 15.08 -6.14 3.32
N PHE A 66 13.85 -5.64 3.19
CA PHE A 66 13.54 -4.23 3.39
C PHE A 66 13.96 -3.75 4.79
N THR A 67 14.40 -2.49 4.90
CA THR A 67 14.98 -1.92 6.14
C THR A 67 14.16 -0.80 6.75
N GLY A 68 13.14 -0.31 6.04
CA GLY A 68 12.20 0.68 6.58
C GLY A 68 11.05 0.03 7.36
N LYS A 69 10.07 0.86 7.73
CA LYS A 69 8.88 0.44 8.48
C LYS A 69 7.70 0.27 7.55
N LEU A 70 6.98 -0.83 7.70
CA LEU A 70 5.88 -1.21 6.84
C LEU A 70 4.73 -1.79 7.66
N PHE A 71 3.53 -1.28 7.43
CA PHE A 71 2.27 -1.85 7.90
C PHE A 71 1.43 -2.23 6.68
N THR A 72 1.22 -3.53 6.45
CA THR A 72 0.50 -4.04 5.25
C THR A 72 -0.97 -4.33 5.52
N SER A 73 -1.50 -3.83 6.64
CA SER A 73 -2.87 -4.09 7.08
C SER A 73 -3.23 -5.59 7.06
N PRO A 74 -2.45 -6.44 7.76
CA PRO A 74 -2.39 -7.89 7.49
C PRO A 74 -3.64 -8.66 7.92
N SER A 75 -4.50 -8.09 8.77
CA SER A 75 -5.75 -8.71 9.20
C SER A 75 -6.72 -7.67 9.77
N ALA A 76 -8.02 -8.01 9.80
CA ALA A 76 -9.04 -7.14 10.38
C ALA A 76 -8.74 -6.76 11.85
N SER A 77 -8.16 -7.69 12.64
CA SER A 77 -7.79 -7.43 14.02
C SER A 77 -6.58 -6.50 14.15
N ALA A 78 -5.53 -6.72 13.36
CA ALA A 78 -4.35 -5.84 13.36
C ALA A 78 -4.70 -4.42 12.90
N ASN A 79 -5.66 -4.30 11.98
CA ASN A 79 -6.05 -3.03 11.37
C ASN A 79 -6.72 -2.04 12.33
N ALA A 80 -7.20 -2.50 13.49
CA ALA A 80 -7.73 -1.62 14.54
C ALA A 80 -6.67 -0.64 15.06
N ALA A 81 -5.38 -0.92 14.89
CA ALA A 81 -4.28 -0.03 15.27
C ALA A 81 -4.31 1.33 14.52
N CYS A 82 -4.95 1.39 13.36
CA CYS A 82 -5.04 2.61 12.56
C CYS A 82 -6.04 3.62 13.12
N SER A 83 -7.05 3.20 13.87
CA SER A 83 -8.20 4.05 14.23
C SER A 83 -7.81 5.31 14.98
N ALA A 84 -6.88 5.21 15.93
CA ALA A 84 -6.45 6.35 16.75
C ALA A 84 -5.57 7.37 16.00
N THR A 85 -4.96 6.99 14.88
CA THR A 85 -3.91 7.77 14.22
C THR A 85 -4.27 8.17 12.79
N LEU A 86 -4.89 7.27 12.03
CA LEU A 86 -5.38 7.47 10.66
C LEU A 86 -6.87 7.85 10.63
N GLY A 87 -7.58 7.76 11.76
CA GLY A 87 -9.00 8.13 11.87
C GLY A 87 -9.97 7.08 11.32
N HIS A 88 -9.49 5.89 10.97
CA HIS A 88 -10.31 4.76 10.52
C HIS A 88 -9.60 3.43 10.79
N THR A 89 -10.36 2.33 10.84
CA THR A 89 -9.80 0.99 10.81
C THR A 89 -9.26 0.71 9.41
N CYS A 90 -7.99 0.30 9.32
CA CYS A 90 -7.36 0.05 8.02
C CYS A 90 -8.06 -1.07 7.23
N GLN A 91 -7.93 -1.04 5.90
CA GLN A 91 -8.51 -2.05 5.02
C GLN A 91 -7.49 -3.13 4.62
N VAL A 92 -7.90 -4.40 4.66
CA VAL A 92 -7.04 -5.50 4.18
C VAL A 92 -6.77 -5.37 2.68
N ASN A 93 -5.58 -5.78 2.23
CA ASN A 93 -5.22 -5.86 0.82
C ASN A 93 -5.76 -7.16 0.19
N GLY A 94 -6.07 -7.13 -1.11
CA GLY A 94 -6.46 -8.27 -1.91
C GLY A 94 -5.29 -8.81 -2.74
N PHE A 95 -5.23 -10.14 -2.89
CA PHE A 95 -4.15 -10.83 -3.61
C PHE A 95 -4.73 -11.85 -4.58
N GLY A 96 -4.22 -11.87 -5.81
CA GLY A 96 -4.47 -12.91 -6.80
C GLY A 96 -3.17 -13.29 -7.51
N SER A 97 -2.83 -14.59 -7.52
CA SER A 97 -1.59 -15.11 -8.15
C SER A 97 -0.35 -14.25 -7.86
N SER A 98 -0.17 -13.86 -6.59
CA SER A 98 0.88 -12.92 -6.17
C SER A 98 1.60 -13.44 -4.94
N GLY A 99 2.82 -12.95 -4.70
CA GLY A 99 3.61 -13.28 -3.51
C GLY A 99 2.99 -12.76 -2.20
N ALA A 100 3.61 -13.11 -1.08
CA ALA A 100 3.16 -12.67 0.25
C ALA A 100 3.46 -11.18 0.51
N PHE A 101 2.61 -10.54 1.32
CA PHE A 101 2.79 -9.15 1.75
C PHE A 101 2.27 -8.95 3.18
N SER A 102 3.11 -9.32 4.15
CA SER A 102 2.73 -9.30 5.56
C SER A 102 3.78 -8.57 6.41
N SER A 103 3.39 -7.45 6.99
CA SER A 103 4.14 -6.74 8.03
C SER A 103 3.16 -5.98 8.92
N SER A 104 3.43 -5.96 10.22
CA SER A 104 2.54 -5.42 11.26
C SER A 104 3.23 -4.35 12.13
N THR A 105 4.29 -3.71 11.63
CA THR A 105 4.97 -2.63 12.37
C THR A 105 4.03 -1.44 12.58
N THR A 106 3.78 -1.02 13.82
CA THR A 106 2.80 0.04 14.14
C THR A 106 3.39 1.28 14.82
N ASP A 107 4.65 1.22 15.28
CA ASP A 107 5.26 2.28 16.08
C ASP A 107 5.37 3.64 15.37
N PHE A 108 5.30 3.66 14.03
CA PHE A 108 5.30 4.87 13.21
C PHE A 108 3.91 5.41 12.89
N LEU A 109 2.82 4.69 13.20
CA LEU A 109 1.46 5.13 12.85
C LEU A 109 1.11 6.48 13.49
N ALA A 110 1.69 6.80 14.66
CA ALA A 110 1.57 8.11 15.31
C ALA A 110 1.96 9.29 14.40
N ASN A 111 2.81 9.06 13.39
CA ASN A 111 3.22 10.09 12.43
C ASN A 111 2.09 10.49 11.47
N PHE A 112 0.96 9.77 11.43
CA PHE A 112 -0.23 10.19 10.68
C PHE A 112 -1.13 11.15 11.46
N LYS A 113 -0.97 11.24 12.79
CA LYS A 113 -1.83 12.06 13.65
C LYS A 113 -1.81 13.53 13.23
N GLY A 114 -3.00 14.12 13.09
CA GLY A 114 -3.17 15.52 12.69
C GLY A 114 -2.91 15.80 11.21
N LYS A 115 -2.74 14.77 10.37
CA LYS A 115 -2.64 14.90 8.90
C LYS A 115 -3.98 14.63 8.24
N ASN A 116 -4.15 15.15 7.02
CA ASN A 116 -5.25 14.79 6.15
C ASN A 116 -4.98 13.41 5.52
N VAL A 117 -5.41 12.35 6.21
CA VAL A 117 -5.28 10.96 5.74
C VAL A 117 -6.44 10.64 4.80
N ALA A 118 -6.14 10.04 3.65
CA ALA A 118 -7.18 9.69 2.69
C ALA A 118 -8.06 8.55 3.23
N SER A 119 -9.34 8.53 2.85
CA SER A 119 -10.22 7.40 3.15
C SER A 119 -9.77 6.12 2.45
N ALA A 120 -9.97 4.98 3.09
CA ALA A 120 -9.75 3.66 2.52
C ALA A 120 -11.08 2.92 2.32
N ALA A 121 -11.28 2.36 1.13
CA ALA A 121 -12.38 1.45 0.81
C ALA A 121 -11.90 -0.01 0.86
N ALA A 122 -12.83 -0.96 0.96
CA ALA A 122 -12.51 -2.38 0.85
C ALA A 122 -11.88 -2.68 -0.53
N TYR A 123 -10.87 -3.56 -0.58
CA TYR A 123 -10.14 -3.85 -1.82
C TYR A 123 -11.06 -4.34 -2.95
N SER A 124 -12.19 -4.99 -2.63
CA SER A 124 -13.16 -5.47 -3.62
C SER A 124 -13.73 -4.36 -4.51
N SER A 125 -13.76 -3.12 -4.03
CA SER A 125 -14.20 -1.93 -4.78
C SER A 125 -13.13 -1.34 -5.71
N VAL A 126 -11.87 -1.80 -5.61
CA VAL A 126 -10.70 -1.20 -6.29
C VAL A 126 -10.52 -1.72 -7.72
N ASN A 127 -11.26 -2.75 -8.13
CA ASN A 127 -11.18 -3.30 -9.49
C ASN A 127 -11.43 -2.25 -10.60
N SER A 128 -12.23 -1.22 -10.32
CA SER A 128 -12.54 -0.13 -11.25
C SER A 128 -11.35 0.78 -11.55
N VAL A 129 -10.29 0.75 -10.74
CA VAL A 129 -9.07 1.56 -10.96
C VAL A 129 -8.42 1.26 -12.31
N LYS A 130 -8.58 0.04 -12.86
CA LYS A 130 -8.10 -0.32 -14.19
C LYS A 130 -8.72 0.50 -15.33
N THR A 131 -9.91 1.06 -15.10
CA THR A 131 -10.66 1.83 -16.09
C THR A 131 -10.80 3.31 -15.72
N SER A 132 -10.65 3.66 -14.44
CA SER A 132 -10.76 5.05 -13.98
C SER A 132 -9.40 5.75 -13.81
N ALA A 133 -8.29 5.02 -13.74
CA ALA A 133 -6.95 5.61 -13.67
C ALA A 133 -6.39 5.86 -15.06
N GLY A 134 -5.80 7.04 -15.24
CA GLY A 134 -5.09 7.42 -16.46
C GLY A 134 -5.64 8.70 -17.08
N PHE A 135 -5.06 9.07 -18.22
CA PHE A 135 -5.55 10.20 -18.99
C PHE A 135 -6.86 9.84 -19.70
N GLY A 136 -7.84 10.74 -19.70
CA GLY A 136 -9.09 10.58 -20.44
C GLY A 136 -10.20 9.80 -19.72
N THR A 137 -10.07 9.55 -18.42
CA THR A 137 -10.98 8.69 -17.63
C THR A 137 -11.71 9.45 -16.50
N ILE A 138 -11.95 10.76 -16.68
CA ILE A 138 -12.54 11.67 -15.69
C ILE A 138 -14.06 11.72 -15.78
#